data_AF-A0A1V3IL22-F1
#
_entry.id   AF-A0A1V3IL22-F1
#
_cell.length_a   1.000
_cell.length_b   1.000
_cell.length_c   1.000
_cell.angle_alpha   90.00
_cell.angle_beta   90.00
_cell.angle_gamma   90.00
#
_symmetry.space_group_name_H-M   'P 1'
#
loop_
_entity.id
_entity.type
_entity.pdbx_description
1 polymer ?
#
loop_
_entity_poly.entity_id
_entity_poly.type
_entity_poly.pdbx_seq_one_letter_code
_entity_poly.pdbx_strand_id
1 'polypeptide(L)'
;MRKITLRGQQLIALDILKYFNHICAKNNIKYSLGGGTLIGAVRHQGFIPWDDDIDVYMCRDEYEKFVKAWQLQQHTKYELSLAESIDGILPGVMTKIVDKETYLVETNRRVTGIFIDIFIWDGVPNEPLLIYKAMRKHRLVELRFSSCRKRWIRAKENSLMKAIFSKLSHYFFNKMMADLTLFQKKYPIVRSDYIGLLSDYGNWQKSYMPKTYFSDVVYFNFEGERLPIMNGYHEYLTMYYGNYMTLPPLEERKLHHTVAVYTLS
;
A
#
# COMPACT_ATOMS: atom_id res chain seq x y z
N MET A 1 -10.61 -25.96 3.77
CA MET A 1 -9.29 -25.31 3.95
C MET A 1 -8.18 -26.11 3.29
N ARG A 2 -7.70 -25.63 2.14
CA ARG A 2 -6.62 -26.25 1.35
C ARG A 2 -5.41 -25.31 1.29
N LYS A 3 -4.22 -25.79 1.65
CA LYS A 3 -2.98 -25.01 1.52
C LYS A 3 -2.68 -24.71 0.05
N ILE A 4 -2.29 -23.48 -0.26
CA ILE A 4 -1.92 -23.08 -1.63
C ILE A 4 -0.41 -22.86 -1.77
N THR A 5 0.08 -23.04 -2.99
CA THR A 5 1.47 -22.73 -3.38
C THR A 5 1.65 -21.23 -3.59
N LEU A 6 2.90 -20.76 -3.66
CA LEU A 6 3.20 -19.37 -4.03
C LEU A 6 2.54 -18.98 -5.35
N ARG A 7 2.63 -19.84 -6.39
CA ARG A 7 1.99 -19.54 -7.67
C ARG A 7 0.46 -19.44 -7.55
N GLY A 8 -0.16 -20.26 -6.70
CA GLY A 8 -1.59 -20.13 -6.39
C GLY A 8 -1.92 -18.80 -5.73
N GLN A 9 -1.09 -18.35 -4.78
CA GLN A 9 -1.24 -17.04 -4.14
C GLN A 9 -1.10 -15.88 -5.15
N GLN A 10 -0.07 -15.92 -5.99
CA GLN A 10 0.16 -14.94 -7.06
C GLN A 10 -1.04 -14.82 -8.00
N LEU A 11 -1.63 -15.94 -8.42
CA LEU A 11 -2.79 -15.94 -9.31
C LEU A 11 -4.04 -15.34 -8.64
N ILE A 12 -4.26 -15.61 -7.34
CA ILE A 12 -5.37 -14.98 -6.61
C ILE A 12 -5.13 -13.48 -6.44
N ALA A 13 -3.90 -13.06 -6.11
CA ALA A 13 -3.55 -11.64 -6.03
C ALA A 13 -3.71 -10.93 -7.39
N LEU A 14 -3.38 -11.63 -8.50
CA LEU A 14 -3.62 -11.14 -9.86
C LEU A 14 -5.12 -10.93 -10.14
N ASP A 15 -6.01 -11.81 -9.65
CA ASP A 15 -7.46 -11.60 -9.78
C ASP A 15 -7.93 -10.34 -9.05
N ILE A 16 -7.38 -10.06 -7.86
CA ILE A 16 -7.64 -8.80 -7.13
C ILE A 16 -7.16 -7.61 -7.95
N LEU A 17 -5.95 -7.67 -8.52
CA LEU A 17 -5.37 -6.62 -9.35
C LEU A 17 -6.18 -6.37 -10.63
N LYS A 18 -6.68 -7.43 -11.27
CA LYS A 18 -7.58 -7.34 -12.43
C LYS A 18 -8.87 -6.62 -12.09
N TYR A 19 -9.47 -6.96 -10.94
CA TYR A 19 -10.68 -6.30 -10.47
C TYR A 19 -10.43 -4.82 -10.15
N PHE A 20 -9.33 -4.52 -9.45
CA PHE A 20 -8.89 -3.14 -9.20
C PHE A 20 -8.69 -2.35 -10.50
N ASN A 21 -7.95 -2.91 -11.46
CA ASN A 21 -7.71 -2.31 -12.77
C ASN A 21 -9.02 -2.04 -13.52
N HIS A 22 -9.98 -2.97 -13.47
CA HIS A 22 -11.29 -2.78 -14.09
C HIS A 22 -12.03 -1.55 -13.52
N ILE A 23 -12.04 -1.38 -12.19
CA ILE A 23 -12.63 -0.20 -11.55
C ILE A 23 -11.90 1.07 -12.00
N CYS A 24 -10.57 1.07 -11.98
CA CYS A 24 -9.78 2.22 -12.37
C CYS A 24 -10.03 2.62 -13.83
N ALA A 25 -9.97 1.67 -14.76
CA ALA A 25 -10.20 1.91 -16.19
C ALA A 25 -11.61 2.45 -16.47
N LYS A 26 -12.65 1.86 -15.86
CA LYS A 26 -14.04 2.29 -16.02
C LYS A 26 -14.28 3.74 -15.55
N ASN A 27 -13.50 4.20 -14.58
CA ASN A 27 -13.65 5.53 -13.97
C ASN A 27 -12.54 6.51 -14.39
N ASN A 28 -11.70 6.15 -15.36
CA ASN A 28 -10.56 6.95 -15.81
C ASN A 28 -9.64 7.39 -14.65
N ILE A 29 -9.32 6.45 -13.77
CA ILE A 29 -8.47 6.66 -12.60
C ILE A 29 -7.07 6.14 -12.90
N LYS A 30 -6.07 7.00 -12.70
CA LYS A 30 -4.66 6.65 -12.94
C LYS A 30 -4.04 5.98 -11.72
N TYR A 31 -3.26 4.94 -11.98
CA TYR A 31 -2.40 4.28 -10.99
C TYR A 31 -1.16 3.72 -11.70
N SER A 32 -0.18 3.26 -10.93
CA SER A 32 1.00 2.55 -11.43
C SER A 32 1.17 1.26 -10.67
N LEU A 33 1.68 0.20 -11.30
CA LEU A 33 2.33 -0.87 -10.52
C LEU A 33 3.48 -0.25 -9.70
N GLY A 34 3.69 -0.76 -8.49
CA GLY A 34 4.67 -0.26 -7.54
C GLY A 34 5.70 -1.32 -7.16
N GLY A 35 6.77 -0.90 -6.49
CA GLY A 35 7.68 -1.80 -5.76
C GLY A 35 8.19 -2.99 -6.57
N GLY A 36 8.13 -4.19 -5.96
CA GLY A 36 8.52 -5.46 -6.57
C GLY A 36 7.68 -5.80 -7.79
N THR A 37 6.39 -5.46 -7.77
CA THR A 37 5.46 -5.69 -8.90
C THR A 37 5.86 -4.91 -10.14
N LEU A 38 6.30 -3.66 -9.99
CA LEU A 38 6.80 -2.82 -11.08
C LEU A 38 8.09 -3.40 -11.66
N ILE A 39 9.02 -3.85 -10.82
CA ILE A 39 10.23 -4.56 -11.26
C ILE A 39 9.84 -5.83 -12.03
N GLY A 40 8.85 -6.59 -11.52
CA GLY A 40 8.30 -7.77 -12.18
C GLY A 40 7.78 -7.46 -13.58
N ALA A 41 6.97 -6.42 -13.75
CA ALA A 41 6.44 -6.00 -15.05
C ALA A 41 7.56 -5.67 -16.06
N VAL A 42 8.57 -4.90 -15.63
CA VAL A 42 9.66 -4.45 -16.52
C VAL A 42 10.64 -5.59 -16.84
N ARG A 43 10.96 -6.43 -15.85
CA ARG A 43 12.05 -7.43 -15.97
C ARG A 43 11.56 -8.83 -16.36
N HIS A 44 10.39 -9.24 -15.88
CA HIS A 44 9.86 -10.60 -16.05
C HIS A 44 8.57 -10.66 -16.86
N GLN A 45 7.95 -9.51 -17.17
CA GLN A 45 6.62 -9.42 -17.77
C GLN A 45 5.53 -10.14 -16.93
N GLY A 46 5.74 -10.19 -15.61
CA GLY A 46 4.91 -10.93 -14.65
C GLY A 46 5.53 -10.87 -13.26
N PHE A 47 5.12 -11.78 -12.38
CA PHE A 47 5.68 -11.82 -11.04
C PHE A 47 7.20 -12.08 -11.04
N ILE A 48 7.89 -11.47 -10.08
CA ILE A 48 9.21 -11.99 -9.69
C ILE A 48 8.97 -13.38 -9.06
N PRO A 49 9.71 -14.44 -9.43
CA PRO A 49 9.33 -15.82 -9.08
C PRO A 49 9.23 -16.15 -7.58
N TRP A 50 9.87 -15.37 -6.72
CA TRP A 50 9.87 -15.54 -5.26
C TRP A 50 9.08 -14.46 -4.51
N ASP A 51 8.42 -13.57 -5.23
CA ASP A 51 7.67 -12.43 -4.69
C ASP A 51 6.21 -12.82 -4.45
N ASP A 52 5.63 -12.35 -3.34
CA ASP A 52 4.37 -12.86 -2.78
C ASP A 52 3.28 -11.81 -2.56
N ASP A 53 3.54 -10.56 -2.92
CA ASP A 53 2.59 -9.46 -2.86
C ASP A 53 2.43 -8.73 -4.21
N ILE A 54 1.45 -7.82 -4.25
CA ILE A 54 1.25 -6.86 -5.33
C ILE A 54 1.16 -5.48 -4.72
N ASP A 55 1.99 -4.58 -5.21
CA ASP A 55 1.98 -3.17 -4.87
C ASP A 55 1.43 -2.34 -6.03
N VAL A 56 0.54 -1.40 -5.73
CA VAL A 56 0.11 -0.35 -6.65
C VAL A 56 0.28 1.01 -6.01
N TYR A 57 0.70 1.98 -6.81
CA TYR A 57 0.91 3.36 -6.41
C TYR A 57 -0.22 4.22 -6.96
N MET A 58 -0.74 5.11 -6.11
CA MET A 58 -1.73 6.11 -6.49
C MET A 58 -1.36 7.47 -5.93
N CYS A 59 -1.45 8.50 -6.76
CA CYS A 59 -1.49 9.88 -6.28
C CYS A 59 -2.76 10.11 -5.45
N ARG A 60 -2.69 10.96 -4.42
CA ARG A 60 -3.79 11.20 -3.47
C ARG A 60 -5.13 11.52 -4.14
N ASP A 61 -5.11 12.37 -5.17
CA ASP A 61 -6.28 12.77 -5.93
C ASP A 61 -6.92 11.60 -6.71
N GLU A 62 -6.11 10.74 -7.32
CA GLU A 62 -6.57 9.51 -7.97
C GLU A 62 -7.08 8.48 -6.96
N TYR A 63 -6.40 8.33 -5.82
CA TYR A 63 -6.83 7.46 -4.73
C TYR A 63 -8.21 7.86 -4.19
N GLU A 64 -8.47 9.15 -3.99
CA GLU A 64 -9.78 9.64 -3.54
C GLU A 64 -10.89 9.35 -4.56
N LYS A 65 -10.60 9.43 -5.87
CA LYS A 65 -11.54 9.01 -6.92
C LYS A 65 -11.80 7.50 -6.83
N PHE A 66 -10.76 6.70 -6.61
CA PHE A 66 -10.87 5.26 -6.48
C PHE A 66 -11.73 4.84 -5.29
N VAL A 67 -11.51 5.41 -4.11
CA VAL A 67 -12.33 5.10 -2.93
C VAL A 67 -13.81 5.38 -3.19
N LYS A 68 -14.13 6.51 -3.84
CA LYS A 68 -15.52 6.84 -4.24
C LYS A 68 -16.06 5.83 -5.25
N ALA A 69 -15.29 5.49 -6.28
CA ALA A 69 -15.69 4.52 -7.28
C ALA A 69 -15.91 3.11 -6.69
N TRP A 70 -15.07 2.71 -5.74
CA TRP A 70 -15.19 1.43 -5.03
C TRP A 70 -16.49 1.35 -4.22
N GLN A 71 -16.86 2.41 -3.51
CA GLN A 71 -18.08 2.45 -2.69
C GLN A 71 -19.37 2.25 -3.50
N LEU A 72 -19.32 2.49 -4.81
CA LEU A 72 -20.44 2.26 -5.72
C LEU A 72 -20.53 0.83 -6.25
N GLN A 73 -19.52 -0.02 -6.01
CA GLN A 73 -19.52 -1.40 -6.47
C GLN A 73 -20.28 -2.30 -5.50
N GLN A 74 -21.08 -3.23 -6.04
CA GLN A 74 -21.63 -4.33 -5.29
C GLN A 74 -20.74 -5.56 -5.50
N HIS A 75 -19.79 -5.78 -4.59
CA HIS A 75 -18.91 -6.93 -4.64
C HIS A 75 -18.84 -7.63 -3.28
N THR A 76 -18.97 -8.97 -3.28
CA THR A 76 -18.99 -9.79 -2.07
C THR A 76 -17.68 -10.49 -1.74
N LYS A 77 -16.84 -10.85 -2.72
CA LYS A 77 -15.52 -11.48 -2.52
C LYS A 77 -14.45 -10.56 -1.92
N TYR A 78 -14.30 -9.35 -2.45
CA TYR A 78 -13.23 -8.43 -2.04
C TYR A 78 -13.68 -7.39 -1.02
N GLU A 79 -12.79 -7.03 -0.09
CA GLU A 79 -12.98 -5.98 0.92
C GLU A 79 -11.91 -4.90 0.78
N LEU A 80 -12.31 -3.63 0.86
CA LEU A 80 -11.40 -2.50 0.89
C LEU A 80 -11.10 -2.09 2.34
N SER A 81 -9.88 -2.36 2.79
CA SER A 81 -9.38 -2.00 4.10
C SER A 81 -8.66 -0.65 4.03
N LEU A 82 -9.36 0.43 4.38
CA LEU A 82 -8.89 1.81 4.21
C LEU A 82 -7.81 2.20 5.23
N ALA A 83 -6.78 2.93 4.76
CA ALA A 83 -5.83 3.63 5.61
C ALA A 83 -6.54 4.68 6.49
N GLU A 84 -7.57 5.33 5.97
CA GLU A 84 -8.37 6.34 6.67
C GLU A 84 -9.45 5.74 7.60
N SER A 85 -9.41 4.43 7.86
CA SER A 85 -10.26 3.76 8.85
C SER A 85 -9.45 3.23 10.02
N ILE A 86 -9.92 3.47 11.26
CA ILE A 86 -9.28 2.94 12.48
C ILE A 86 -9.31 1.40 12.54
N ASP A 87 -10.29 0.81 11.87
CA ASP A 87 -10.48 -0.64 11.78
C ASP A 87 -9.73 -1.26 10.59
N GLY A 88 -9.07 -0.43 9.77
CA GLY A 88 -8.20 -0.90 8.69
C GLY A 88 -7.10 -1.86 9.16
N ILE A 89 -6.57 -2.62 8.22
CA ILE A 89 -5.46 -3.56 8.47
C ILE A 89 -4.18 -2.80 8.79
N LEU A 90 -3.93 -1.69 8.07
CA LEU A 90 -2.80 -0.79 8.27
C LEU A 90 -3.25 0.69 8.33
N PRO A 91 -4.00 1.09 9.38
CA PRO A 91 -4.54 2.45 9.49
C PRO A 91 -3.44 3.51 9.48
N GLY A 92 -3.64 4.55 8.67
CA GLY A 92 -2.72 5.66 8.46
C GLY A 92 -1.49 5.34 7.62
N VAL A 93 -1.30 4.08 7.19
CA VAL A 93 -0.08 3.64 6.49
C VAL A 93 -0.36 3.32 5.02
N MET A 94 -1.33 2.45 4.76
CA MET A 94 -1.69 2.00 3.41
C MET A 94 -3.10 1.41 3.38
N THR A 95 -3.71 1.42 2.19
CA THR A 95 -4.99 0.77 1.93
C THR A 95 -4.75 -0.59 1.31
N LYS A 96 -5.55 -1.59 1.68
CA LYS A 96 -5.47 -2.95 1.12
C LYS A 96 -6.78 -3.37 0.49
N ILE A 97 -6.73 -4.14 -0.59
CA ILE A 97 -7.88 -4.89 -1.09
C ILE A 97 -7.66 -6.35 -0.77
N VAL A 98 -8.59 -6.96 -0.04
CA VAL A 98 -8.43 -8.30 0.54
C VAL A 98 -9.45 -9.26 -0.02
N ASP A 99 -9.02 -10.47 -0.38
CA ASP A 99 -9.89 -11.60 -0.72
C ASP A 99 -10.41 -12.29 0.55
N LYS A 100 -11.71 -12.17 0.81
CA LYS A 100 -12.38 -12.73 2.00
C LYS A 100 -12.55 -14.26 1.96
N GLU A 101 -12.30 -14.89 0.82
CA GLU A 101 -12.42 -16.35 0.65
C GLU A 101 -11.09 -17.07 0.89
N THR A 102 -10.07 -16.34 1.33
CA THR A 102 -8.72 -16.85 1.59
C THR A 102 -8.28 -16.57 3.01
N TYR A 103 -7.28 -17.34 3.45
CA TYR A 103 -6.65 -17.21 4.75
C TYR A 103 -5.14 -17.13 4.57
N LEU A 104 -4.55 -16.01 4.94
CA LEU A 104 -3.12 -15.71 4.83
C LEU A 104 -2.55 -15.39 6.21
N VAL A 105 -1.40 -15.98 6.53
CA VAL A 105 -0.61 -15.68 7.72
C VAL A 105 0.66 -14.96 7.30
N GLU A 106 0.80 -13.71 7.71
CA GLU A 106 2.00 -12.89 7.49
C GLU A 106 3.14 -13.27 8.45
N THR A 107 4.38 -12.90 8.12
CA THR A 107 5.58 -13.09 8.97
C THR A 107 5.45 -12.41 10.34
N ASN A 108 4.72 -11.31 10.41
CA ASN A 108 4.39 -10.61 11.67
C ASN A 108 3.27 -11.28 12.49
N ARG A 109 2.80 -12.47 12.05
CA ARG A 109 1.69 -13.26 12.61
C ARG A 109 0.31 -12.62 12.49
N ARG A 110 0.15 -11.58 11.66
CA ARG A 110 -1.17 -11.09 11.27
C ARG A 110 -1.86 -12.16 10.43
N VAL A 111 -3.15 -12.32 10.67
CA VAL A 111 -4.05 -13.16 9.88
C VAL A 111 -4.98 -12.27 9.09
N THR A 112 -5.09 -12.52 7.79
CA THR A 112 -5.93 -11.78 6.84
C THR A 112 -6.29 -12.70 5.66
N GLY A 113 -6.77 -12.16 4.54
CA GLY A 113 -6.82 -12.85 3.25
C GLY A 113 -5.65 -12.43 2.35
N ILE A 114 -5.52 -13.04 1.18
CA ILE A 114 -4.61 -12.54 0.13
C ILE A 114 -5.03 -11.13 -0.25
N PHE A 115 -4.06 -10.25 -0.46
CA PHE A 115 -4.32 -8.83 -0.68
C PHE A 115 -3.42 -8.23 -1.76
N ILE A 116 -3.80 -7.03 -2.20
CA ILE A 116 -2.90 -6.09 -2.87
C ILE A 116 -2.80 -4.80 -2.05
N ASP A 117 -1.65 -4.12 -2.14
CA ASP A 117 -1.33 -2.93 -1.38
C ASP A 117 -1.42 -1.68 -2.23
N ILE A 118 -2.14 -0.68 -1.72
CA ILE A 118 -2.28 0.64 -2.34
C ILE A 118 -1.44 1.63 -1.54
N PHE A 119 -0.31 2.02 -2.10
CA PHE A 119 0.56 3.07 -1.58
C PHE A 119 0.09 4.43 -2.10
N ILE A 120 -0.16 5.34 -1.16
CA ILE A 120 -0.79 6.63 -1.46
C ILE A 120 0.28 7.72 -1.42
N TRP A 121 0.55 8.30 -2.58
CA TRP A 121 1.53 9.37 -2.79
C TRP A 121 0.87 10.73 -2.61
N ASP A 122 1.32 11.48 -1.60
CA ASP A 122 0.85 12.83 -1.29
C ASP A 122 1.79 13.89 -1.88
N GLY A 123 1.28 15.09 -2.15
CA GLY A 123 2.12 16.24 -2.50
C GLY A 123 3.04 16.61 -1.32
N VAL A 124 4.31 16.88 -1.61
CA VAL A 124 5.32 17.20 -0.58
C VAL A 124 6.04 18.52 -0.91
N PRO A 125 6.67 19.20 0.09
CA PRO A 125 7.52 20.36 -0.17
C PRO A 125 8.76 20.00 -1.00
N ASN A 126 9.40 21.01 -1.59
CA ASN A 126 10.63 20.84 -2.36
C ASN A 126 11.85 20.66 -1.44
N GLU A 127 11.79 21.10 -0.19
CA GLU A 127 12.89 21.00 0.77
C GLU A 127 12.90 19.62 1.47
N PRO A 128 13.93 18.77 1.25
CA PRO A 128 13.97 17.41 1.80
C PRO A 128 13.89 17.35 3.33
N LEU A 129 14.43 18.37 4.03
CA LEU A 129 14.35 18.45 5.48
C LEU A 129 12.91 18.61 5.99
N LEU A 130 12.04 19.30 5.24
CA LEU A 130 10.62 19.43 5.58
C LEU A 130 9.87 18.12 5.34
N ILE A 131 10.21 17.40 4.26
CA ILE A 131 9.69 16.06 3.98
C ILE A 131 10.04 15.11 5.13
N TYR A 132 11.32 15.05 5.51
CA TYR A 132 11.80 14.24 6.64
C TYR A 132 11.08 14.57 7.94
N LYS A 133 10.91 15.87 8.27
CA LYS A 133 10.17 16.29 9.46
C LYS A 133 8.71 15.82 9.44
N ALA A 134 8.05 15.87 8.27
CA ALA A 134 6.68 15.40 8.11
C ALA A 134 6.57 13.88 8.28
N MET A 135 7.42 13.10 7.61
CA MET A 135 7.49 11.64 7.76
C MET A 135 7.81 11.23 9.20
N ARG A 136 8.77 11.91 9.86
CA ARG A 136 9.10 11.67 11.27
C ARG A 136 7.91 11.95 12.18
N LYS A 137 7.21 13.08 11.98
CA LYS A 137 6.02 13.43 12.75
C LYS A 137 4.94 12.36 12.58
N HIS A 138 4.66 11.97 11.33
CA HIS A 138 3.70 10.92 11.02
C HIS A 138 4.06 9.60 11.71
N ARG A 139 5.31 9.14 11.56
CA ARG A 139 5.82 7.92 12.21
C ARG A 139 5.69 7.96 13.74
N LEU A 140 5.97 9.08 14.38
CA LEU A 140 5.84 9.20 15.84
C LEU A 140 4.38 9.13 16.32
N VAL A 141 3.41 9.62 15.53
CA VAL A 141 1.99 9.50 15.86
C VAL A 141 1.49 8.08 15.57
N GLU A 142 1.88 7.50 14.44
CA GLU A 142 1.59 6.12 14.06
C GLU A 142 2.06 5.13 15.14
N LEU A 143 3.31 5.26 15.61
CA LEU A 143 3.83 4.40 16.67
C LEU A 143 3.02 4.49 17.97
N ARG A 144 2.56 5.68 18.35
CA ARG A 144 1.70 5.87 19.53
C ARG A 144 0.33 5.24 19.33
N PHE A 145 -0.26 5.44 18.16
CA PHE A 145 -1.52 4.80 17.76
C PHE A 145 -1.40 3.29 17.80
N SER A 146 -0.43 2.69 17.09
CA SER A 146 -0.19 1.25 17.04
C SER A 146 0.04 0.65 18.43
N SER A 147 0.80 1.35 19.28
CA SER A 147 1.03 0.98 20.68
C SER A 147 -0.26 0.97 21.51
N CYS A 148 -1.13 1.98 21.36
CA CYS A 148 -2.42 2.05 22.06
C CYS A 148 -3.40 1.00 21.51
N ARG A 149 -3.52 0.87 20.20
CA ARG A 149 -4.44 -0.06 19.52
C ARG A 149 -4.12 -1.50 19.87
N LYS A 150 -2.84 -1.89 19.90
CA LYS A 150 -2.41 -3.23 20.33
C LYS A 150 -2.86 -3.54 21.77
N ARG A 151 -2.80 -2.57 22.68
CA ARG A 151 -3.26 -2.74 24.07
C ARG A 151 -4.77 -2.74 24.16
N TRP A 152 -5.45 -1.93 23.36
CA TRP A 152 -6.92 -1.92 23.27
C TRP A 152 -7.45 -3.28 22.81
N ILE A 153 -6.93 -3.84 21.72
CA ILE A 153 -7.38 -5.14 21.19
C ILE A 153 -7.15 -6.27 22.20
N ARG A 154 -6.04 -6.25 22.93
CA ARG A 154 -5.67 -7.28 23.92
C ARG A 154 -6.34 -7.12 25.29
N ALA A 155 -6.86 -5.94 25.61
CA ALA A 155 -7.46 -5.69 26.92
C ALA A 155 -8.76 -6.50 27.07
N LYS A 156 -8.98 -7.01 28.28
CA LYS A 156 -10.20 -7.74 28.66
C LYS A 156 -11.44 -6.87 28.41
N GLU A 157 -12.49 -7.49 27.87
CA GLU A 157 -13.76 -6.80 27.66
C GLU A 157 -14.32 -6.22 28.97
N ASN A 158 -14.96 -5.06 28.87
CA ASN A 158 -15.49 -4.27 29.98
C ASN A 158 -14.47 -3.79 31.03
N SER A 159 -13.16 -3.86 30.75
CA SER A 159 -12.13 -3.31 31.64
C SER A 159 -11.89 -1.80 31.46
N LEU A 160 -11.49 -1.11 32.54
CA LEU A 160 -11.06 0.29 32.46
C LEU A 160 -9.92 0.49 31.45
N MET A 161 -8.99 -0.48 31.37
CA MET A 161 -7.90 -0.47 30.40
C MET A 161 -8.39 -0.51 28.94
N LYS A 162 -9.43 -1.31 28.65
CA LYS A 162 -10.08 -1.32 27.33
C LYS A 162 -10.62 0.06 26.99
N ALA A 163 -11.32 0.71 27.92
CA ALA A 163 -11.88 2.05 27.73
C ALA A 163 -10.80 3.12 27.54
N ILE A 164 -9.73 3.10 28.34
CA ILE A 164 -8.59 4.04 28.23
C ILE A 164 -7.91 3.90 26.88
N PHE A 165 -7.48 2.67 26.52
CA PHE A 165 -6.76 2.47 25.27
C PHE A 165 -7.65 2.62 24.03
N SER A 166 -8.95 2.38 24.13
CA SER A 166 -9.90 2.75 23.08
C SER A 166 -9.86 4.26 22.83
N LYS A 167 -10.06 5.09 23.88
CA LYS A 167 -10.02 6.55 23.76
C LYS A 167 -8.69 7.07 23.25
N LEU A 168 -7.57 6.54 23.75
CA LEU A 168 -6.23 6.92 23.29
C LEU A 168 -5.98 6.51 21.83
N SER A 169 -6.43 5.33 21.41
CA SER A 169 -6.30 4.88 20.02
C SER A 169 -7.08 5.81 19.09
N HIS A 170 -8.33 6.15 19.43
CA HIS A 170 -9.11 7.11 18.65
C HIS A 170 -8.48 8.50 18.65
N TYR A 171 -7.94 8.97 19.79
CA TYR A 171 -7.24 10.25 19.85
C TYR A 171 -6.02 10.30 18.91
N PHE A 172 -5.13 9.31 18.98
CA PHE A 172 -3.94 9.29 18.12
C PHE A 172 -4.29 9.05 16.65
N PHE A 173 -5.31 8.23 16.36
CA PHE A 173 -5.81 8.04 15.00
C PHE A 173 -6.38 9.35 14.43
N ASN A 174 -7.28 10.01 15.16
CA ASN A 174 -7.85 11.30 14.75
C ASN A 174 -6.78 12.38 14.60
N LYS A 175 -5.78 12.39 15.49
CA LYS A 175 -4.62 13.27 15.36
C LYS A 175 -3.82 12.99 14.10
N MET A 176 -3.57 11.72 13.77
CA MET A 176 -2.86 11.32 12.56
C MET A 176 -3.61 11.78 11.30
N MET A 177 -4.92 11.57 11.25
CA MET A 177 -5.77 12.01 10.15
C MET A 177 -5.81 13.53 10.03
N ALA A 178 -5.99 14.26 11.14
CA ALA A 178 -5.98 15.72 11.15
C ALA A 178 -4.62 16.30 10.72
N ASP A 179 -3.51 15.71 11.18
CA ASP A 179 -2.17 16.11 10.78
C ASP A 179 -1.94 15.87 9.28
N LEU A 180 -2.46 14.77 8.73
CA LEU A 180 -2.42 14.47 7.29
C LEU A 180 -3.26 15.47 6.48
N THR A 181 -4.50 15.74 6.88
CA THR A 181 -5.37 16.75 6.22
C THR A 181 -4.72 18.12 6.20
N LEU A 182 -4.11 18.55 7.32
CA LEU A 182 -3.40 19.83 7.39
C LEU A 182 -2.18 19.85 6.46
N PHE A 183 -1.45 18.74 6.38
CA PHE A 183 -0.31 18.59 5.46
C PHE A 183 -0.74 18.69 4.00
N GLN A 184 -1.79 17.96 3.61
CA GLN A 184 -2.36 17.97 2.25
C GLN A 184 -2.91 19.35 1.87
N LYS A 185 -3.54 20.07 2.81
CA LYS A 185 -3.98 21.45 2.58
C LYS A 185 -2.80 22.40 2.34
N LYS A 186 -1.68 22.18 3.05
CA LYS A 186 -0.47 22.99 2.91
C LYS A 186 0.30 22.67 1.62
N TYR A 187 0.35 21.41 1.24
CA TYR A 187 1.05 20.91 0.05
C TYR A 187 0.08 20.12 -0.84
N PRO A 188 -0.91 20.80 -1.46
CA PRO A 188 -1.86 20.13 -2.33
C PRO A 188 -1.12 19.61 -3.57
N ILE A 189 -1.39 18.36 -3.96
CA ILE A 189 -0.66 17.67 -5.03
C ILE A 189 -0.60 18.44 -6.36
N VAL A 190 -1.68 19.18 -6.68
CA VAL A 190 -1.76 20.02 -7.87
C VAL A 190 -0.70 21.13 -7.89
N ARG A 191 -0.28 21.63 -6.71
CA ARG A 191 0.72 22.71 -6.56
C ARG A 191 2.11 22.21 -6.10
N SER A 192 2.28 20.91 -5.88
CA SER A 192 3.57 20.34 -5.50
C SER A 192 4.37 19.91 -6.72
N ASP A 193 5.68 20.15 -6.72
CA ASP A 193 6.61 19.64 -7.75
C ASP A 193 7.05 18.20 -7.46
N TYR A 194 6.96 17.78 -6.20
CA TYR A 194 7.31 16.45 -5.71
C TYR A 194 6.11 15.76 -5.05
N ILE A 195 6.15 14.43 -5.09
CA ILE A 195 5.22 13.56 -4.37
C ILE A 195 6.01 12.62 -3.45
N GLY A 196 5.40 12.16 -2.36
CA GLY A 196 6.07 11.26 -1.42
C GLY A 196 5.14 10.36 -0.62
N LEU A 197 5.72 9.26 -0.12
CA LEU A 197 5.08 8.27 0.74
C LEU A 197 5.37 8.59 2.20
N LEU A 198 4.47 9.31 2.87
CA LEU A 198 4.68 9.79 4.25
C LEU A 198 4.88 8.66 5.28
N SER A 199 4.43 7.44 4.96
CA SER A 199 4.52 6.27 5.82
C SER A 199 5.88 5.55 5.76
N ASP A 200 6.68 5.74 4.71
CA ASP A 200 7.98 5.07 4.51
C ASP A 200 9.15 5.85 5.15
N TYR A 201 9.07 6.05 6.47
CA TYR A 201 10.09 6.78 7.22
C TYR A 201 11.48 6.14 7.17
N GLY A 202 11.56 4.81 7.11
CA GLY A 202 12.82 4.05 7.16
C GLY A 202 13.72 4.34 5.96
N ASN A 203 13.11 4.57 4.78
CA ASN A 203 13.82 4.84 3.54
C ASN A 203 13.57 6.27 3.03
N TRP A 204 13.28 7.23 3.92
CA TRP A 204 12.73 8.55 3.56
C TRP A 204 13.43 9.27 2.40
N GLN A 205 14.74 9.10 2.23
CA GLN A 205 15.52 9.70 1.14
C GLN A 205 15.11 9.18 -0.26
N LYS A 206 14.50 7.99 -0.31
CA LYS A 206 14.02 7.31 -1.51
C LYS A 206 12.49 7.34 -1.62
N SER A 207 11.79 7.81 -0.58
CA SER A 207 10.33 7.77 -0.46
C SER A 207 9.66 9.06 -0.94
N TYR A 208 10.33 9.83 -1.81
CA TYR A 208 9.77 10.93 -2.56
C TYR A 208 10.42 11.02 -3.94
N MET A 209 9.70 11.58 -4.92
CA MET A 209 10.16 11.70 -6.31
C MET A 209 9.54 12.92 -7.00
N PRO A 210 10.13 13.41 -8.10
CA PRO A 210 9.48 14.42 -8.94
C PRO A 210 8.09 13.94 -9.38
N LYS A 211 7.09 14.82 -9.27
CA LYS A 211 5.72 14.51 -9.70
C LYS A 211 5.64 14.14 -11.18
N THR A 212 6.56 14.65 -11.99
CA THR A 212 6.69 14.32 -13.42
C THR A 212 7.01 12.86 -13.69
N TYR A 213 7.51 12.10 -12.72
CA TYR A 213 7.70 10.65 -12.88
C TYR A 213 6.37 9.90 -12.91
N PHE A 214 5.31 10.53 -12.40
CA PHE A 214 3.97 9.97 -12.33
C PHE A 214 2.90 10.95 -12.85
N SER A 215 3.28 11.83 -13.78
CA SER A 215 2.33 12.72 -14.46
C SER A 215 1.51 11.99 -15.52
N ASP A 216 2.04 10.87 -16.03
CA ASP A 216 1.34 9.99 -16.93
C ASP A 216 1.71 8.52 -16.70
N VAL A 217 1.09 7.64 -17.49
CA VAL A 217 1.34 6.20 -17.42
C VAL A 217 1.70 5.63 -18.79
N VAL A 218 2.56 4.62 -18.78
CA VAL A 218 2.84 3.75 -19.92
C VAL A 218 2.41 2.33 -19.60
N TYR A 219 2.16 1.50 -20.60
CA TYR A 219 1.58 0.16 -20.39
C TYR A 219 2.61 -0.94 -20.66
N PHE A 220 2.74 -1.85 -19.70
CA PHE A 220 3.61 -3.03 -19.76
C PHE A 220 2.79 -4.31 -19.61
N ASN A 221 3.35 -5.43 -20.07
CA ASN A 221 2.77 -6.74 -19.85
C ASN A 221 3.08 -7.22 -18.42
N PHE A 222 2.07 -7.72 -17.73
CA PHE A 222 2.21 -8.41 -16.45
C PHE A 222 1.23 -9.57 -16.42
N GLU A 223 1.74 -10.81 -16.47
CA GLU A 223 0.91 -12.02 -16.43
C GLU A 223 -0.17 -12.06 -17.53
N GLY A 224 0.17 -11.56 -18.72
CA GLY A 224 -0.74 -11.49 -19.88
C GLY A 224 -1.66 -10.27 -19.90
N GLU A 225 -1.69 -9.46 -18.84
CA GLU A 225 -2.45 -8.21 -18.79
C GLU A 225 -1.61 -7.00 -19.18
N ARG A 226 -2.23 -6.01 -19.83
CA ARG A 226 -1.61 -4.70 -20.12
C ARG A 226 -1.94 -3.75 -18.97
N LEU A 227 -0.98 -3.54 -18.07
CA LEU A 227 -1.17 -2.74 -16.86
C LEU A 227 -0.34 -1.44 -16.89
N PRO A 228 -0.85 -0.35 -16.30
CA PRO A 228 -0.16 0.94 -16.27
C PRO A 228 0.99 0.94 -15.28
N ILE A 229 2.09 1.57 -15.68
CA ILE A 229 3.23 1.93 -14.84
C ILE A 229 3.55 3.41 -15.04
N MET A 230 4.11 4.06 -14.03
CA MET A 230 4.45 5.48 -14.06
C MET A 230 5.44 5.80 -15.20
N ASN A 231 5.30 6.94 -15.86
CA ASN A 231 6.12 7.28 -17.03
C ASN A 231 7.63 7.39 -16.71
N GLY A 232 7.99 7.81 -15.49
CA GLY A 232 9.38 7.88 -15.00
C GLY A 232 9.82 6.63 -14.22
N TYR A 233 9.28 5.45 -14.57
CA TYR A 233 9.56 4.21 -13.82
C TYR A 233 11.05 3.88 -13.77
N HIS A 234 11.81 4.13 -14.85
CA HIS A 234 13.21 3.75 -14.92
C HIS A 234 14.05 4.57 -13.95
N GLU A 235 13.84 5.89 -13.91
CA GLU A 235 14.50 6.81 -12.99
C GLU A 235 14.12 6.51 -11.54
N TYR A 236 12.83 6.26 -11.28
CA TYR A 236 12.35 5.91 -9.95
C TYR A 236 12.98 4.60 -9.44
N LEU A 237 12.93 3.53 -10.24
CA LEU A 237 13.50 2.24 -9.86
C LEU A 237 15.02 2.32 -9.68
N THR A 238 15.72 3.09 -10.53
CA THR A 238 17.17 3.29 -10.42
C THR A 238 17.52 4.05 -9.14
N MET A 239 16.76 5.09 -8.80
CA MET A 239 16.93 5.85 -7.55
C MET A 239 16.67 4.97 -6.31
N TYR A 240 15.60 4.17 -6.32
CA TYR A 240 15.19 3.40 -5.14
C TYR A 240 16.03 2.12 -4.95
N TYR A 241 16.20 1.34 -6.02
CA TYR A 241 16.78 -0.01 -6.00
C TYR A 241 18.18 -0.11 -6.64
N GLY A 242 18.68 0.93 -7.29
CA GLY A 242 19.94 0.86 -8.04
C GLY A 242 19.79 0.05 -9.31
N ASN A 243 20.69 -0.90 -9.55
CA ASN A 243 20.64 -1.76 -10.74
C ASN A 243 19.57 -2.88 -10.61
N TYR A 244 18.30 -2.49 -10.65
CA TYR A 244 17.15 -3.38 -10.47
C TYR A 244 16.98 -4.44 -11.58
N MET A 245 17.67 -4.29 -12.72
CA MET A 245 17.66 -5.29 -13.80
C MET A 245 18.52 -6.51 -13.44
N THR A 246 19.49 -6.35 -12.54
CA THR A 246 20.29 -7.48 -12.05
C THR A 246 19.51 -8.27 -11.02
N LEU A 247 19.50 -9.59 -11.15
CA LEU A 247 18.87 -10.46 -10.17
C LEU A 247 19.67 -10.44 -8.86
N PRO A 248 19.01 -10.42 -7.69
CA PRO A 248 19.71 -10.56 -6.43
C PRO A 248 20.40 -11.94 -6.34
N PRO A 249 21.39 -12.12 -5.45
CA PRO A 249 21.99 -13.42 -5.16
C PRO A 249 20.93 -14.49 -4.81
N LEU A 250 21.21 -15.76 -5.09
CA LEU A 250 20.25 -16.86 -4.91
C LEU A 250 19.74 -16.96 -3.45
N GLU A 251 20.62 -16.68 -2.48
CA GLU A 251 20.35 -16.67 -1.05
C GLU A 251 19.37 -15.59 -0.59
N GLU A 252 19.17 -14.54 -1.40
CA GLU A 252 18.21 -13.45 -1.15
C GLU A 252 16.87 -13.68 -1.86
N ARG A 253 16.78 -14.66 -2.77
CA ARG A 253 15.56 -15.00 -3.54
C ARG A 253 14.60 -15.85 -2.71
N LYS A 254 13.98 -15.24 -1.70
CA LYS A 254 13.10 -15.91 -0.74
C LYS A 254 11.79 -15.15 -0.59
N LEU A 255 10.78 -15.83 -0.05
CA LEU A 255 9.53 -15.20 0.39
C LEU A 255 9.81 -14.22 1.53
N HIS A 256 9.19 -13.04 1.46
CA HIS A 256 9.42 -11.98 2.43
C HIS A 256 8.22 -11.73 3.35
N HIS A 257 6.99 -11.91 2.85
CA HIS A 257 5.80 -11.43 3.54
C HIS A 257 4.94 -12.56 4.14
N THR A 258 4.96 -13.74 3.53
CA THR A 258 3.99 -14.81 3.79
C THR A 258 4.60 -16.04 4.47
N VAL A 259 3.90 -16.54 5.49
CA VAL A 259 4.22 -17.81 6.16
C VAL A 259 3.42 -18.97 5.57
N ALA A 260 2.11 -18.79 5.42
CA ALA A 260 1.22 -19.82 4.88
C ALA A 260 -0.07 -19.21 4.34
N VAL A 261 -0.63 -19.84 3.31
CA VAL A 261 -1.90 -19.43 2.69
C VAL A 261 -2.80 -20.61 2.40
N TYR A 262 -4.11 -20.40 2.54
CA TYR A 262 -5.15 -21.40 2.36
C TYR A 262 -6.38 -20.80 1.66
N THR A 263 -7.11 -21.61 0.89
CA THR A 263 -8.49 -21.29 0.47
C THR A 263 -9.48 -21.76 1.54
N LEU A 264 -10.58 -21.05 1.73
CA LEU A 264 -11.59 -21.41 2.75
C LEU A 264 -12.58 -22.48 2.26
N SER A 265 -12.66 -22.72 0.95
CA SER A 265 -13.35 -23.87 0.35
C SER A 265 -12.70 -25.22 0.65
#